data_AF-A0A958SWS2-F1
#
_entry.id   AF-A0A958SWS2-F1
#
_cell.length_a   1.000
_cell.length_b   1.000
_cell.length_c   1.000
_cell.angle_alpha   90.00
_cell.angle_beta   90.00
_cell.angle_gamma   90.00
#
_symmetry.space_group_name_H-M   'P 1'
#
loop_
_entity.id
_entity.type
_entity.pdbx_description
1 polymer ?
#
loop_
_entity_poly.entity_id
_entity_poly.type
_entity_poly.pdbx_seq_one_letter_code
_entity_poly.pdbx_strand_id
1 'polypeptide(L)'
;IHFIINPISGSGQNNIDLNFLSDNFPRDSYDLKIKYTTHKFHAVQLSKDSIEEGADIIVACGGDGTINEVSSSLVNSKVALGIIPMGSGNGLANHLKIPQDLKKAIALIKNESYTFIDVGQCNDFYFFSNCGWGFDSEV
;
A
#
# COMPACT_ATOMS: atom_id res chain seq x y z
N ILE A 1 0.37 7.10 -11.45
CA ILE A 1 0.61 6.12 -10.35
C ILE A 1 1.34 6.81 -9.21
N HIS A 2 0.81 6.76 -7.99
CA HIS A 2 1.46 7.35 -6.81
C HIS A 2 1.95 6.24 -5.85
N PHE A 3 3.20 6.33 -5.41
CA PHE A 3 3.80 5.42 -4.45
C PHE A 3 3.85 6.09 -3.07
N ILE A 4 3.24 5.45 -2.07
CA ILE A 4 3.29 5.88 -0.67
C ILE A 4 4.23 4.93 0.06
N ILE A 5 5.41 5.44 0.41
CA ILE A 5 6.52 4.65 0.94
C ILE A 5 6.68 4.89 2.43
N ASN A 6 6.61 3.81 3.19
CA ASN A 6 7.02 3.82 4.59
C ASN A 6 8.49 3.43 4.73
N PRO A 7 9.41 4.39 4.95
CA PRO A 7 10.85 4.13 4.93
C PRO A 7 11.31 3.23 6.10
N ILE A 8 10.56 3.22 7.21
CA ILE A 8 10.89 2.43 8.40
C ILE A 8 10.23 1.04 8.41
N SER A 9 9.42 0.69 7.40
CA SER A 9 8.87 -0.66 7.28
C SER A 9 9.97 -1.68 6.94
N GLY A 10 9.90 -2.85 7.56
CA GLY A 10 10.84 -3.94 7.34
C GLY A 10 12.19 -3.74 8.05
N SER A 11 13.26 -4.28 7.49
CA SER A 11 14.64 -4.11 8.00
C SER A 11 15.25 -2.75 7.69
N GLY A 12 14.48 -1.79 7.14
CA GLY A 12 14.97 -0.47 6.72
C GLY A 12 15.83 -0.47 5.45
N GLN A 13 16.06 -1.64 4.83
CA GLN A 13 16.78 -1.76 3.55
C GLN A 13 15.78 -1.82 2.40
N ASN A 14 15.24 -0.65 2.06
CA ASN A 14 14.19 -0.52 1.06
C ASN A 14 14.79 0.10 -0.21
N ASN A 15 14.97 -0.71 -1.27
CA ASN A 15 15.55 -0.29 -2.55
C ASN A 15 14.52 0.41 -3.48
N ILE A 16 13.46 1.01 -2.92
CA ILE A 16 12.44 1.71 -3.71
C ILE A 16 12.78 3.20 -3.69
N ASP A 17 13.66 3.58 -4.61
CA ASP A 17 14.03 4.96 -4.85
C ASP A 17 13.56 5.43 -6.24
N LEU A 18 13.82 6.70 -6.54
CA LEU A 18 13.48 7.30 -7.83
C LEU A 18 14.13 6.57 -9.02
N ASN A 19 15.36 6.07 -8.85
CA ASN A 19 16.09 5.40 -9.92
C ASN A 19 15.43 4.06 -10.23
N PHE A 20 15.20 3.24 -9.20
CA PHE A 20 14.53 1.95 -9.34
C PHE A 20 13.13 2.08 -9.95
N LEU A 21 12.33 3.07 -9.51
CA LEU A 21 11.01 3.29 -10.08
C LEU A 21 11.09 3.81 -11.51
N SER A 22 12.03 4.70 -11.85
CA SER A 22 12.21 5.19 -13.22
C SER A 22 12.64 4.07 -14.19
N ASP A 23 13.46 3.13 -13.72
CA ASP A 23 13.89 1.96 -14.52
C ASP A 23 12.73 1.00 -14.82
N ASN A 24 11.76 0.89 -13.90
CA ASN A 24 10.64 -0.02 -14.05
C ASN A 24 9.40 0.62 -14.68
N PHE A 25 9.23 1.93 -14.52
CA PHE A 25 8.11 2.73 -15.01
C PHE A 25 8.65 3.91 -15.83
N PRO A 26 8.87 3.72 -17.14
CA PRO A 26 9.40 4.77 -18.01
C PRO A 26 8.48 5.99 -18.03
N ARG A 27 9.07 7.20 -17.95
CA ARG A 27 8.32 8.47 -17.88
C ARG A 27 7.44 8.73 -19.10
N ASP A 28 7.77 8.15 -20.25
CA ASP A 28 6.99 8.28 -21.49
C ASP A 28 5.66 7.50 -21.43
N SER A 29 5.51 6.58 -20.47
CA SER A 29 4.32 5.73 -20.32
C SER A 29 3.63 5.88 -18.96
N TYR A 30 4.32 6.42 -17.95
CA TYR A 30 3.79 6.53 -16.59
C TYR A 30 4.09 7.90 -15.98
N ASP A 31 3.06 8.56 -15.46
CA ASP A 31 3.21 9.69 -14.54
C ASP A 31 3.35 9.15 -13.11
N LEU A 32 4.49 9.42 -12.48
CA LEU A 32 4.86 8.88 -11.17
C LEU A 32 4.99 9.98 -10.14
N LYS A 33 4.40 9.76 -8.96
CA LYS A 33 4.72 10.53 -7.75
C LYS A 33 5.13 9.61 -6.61
N ILE A 34 6.13 10.03 -5.85
CA ILE A 34 6.60 9.32 -4.66
C ILE A 34 6.35 10.20 -3.45
N LYS A 35 5.71 9.63 -2.43
CA LYS A 35 5.39 10.30 -1.17
C LYS A 35 5.90 9.43 -0.02
N TYR A 36 6.68 10.01 0.89
CA TYR A 36 7.24 9.29 2.02
C TYR A 36 6.46 9.57 3.31
N THR A 37 6.09 8.52 4.04
CA THR A 37 5.48 8.68 5.37
C THR A 37 6.53 9.12 6.38
N THR A 38 6.17 9.94 7.36
CA THR A 38 7.10 10.46 8.39
C THR A 38 6.65 10.11 9.81
N HIS A 39 5.39 9.74 9.98
CA HIS A 39 4.76 9.39 11.25
C HIS A 39 3.60 8.43 11.02
N LYS A 40 3.11 7.80 12.09
CA LYS A 40 1.94 6.93 12.08
C LYS A 40 0.72 7.68 11.56
N PHE A 41 -0.13 7.05 10.75
CA PHE A 41 -1.30 7.64 10.09
C PHE A 41 -1.00 8.65 8.97
N HIS A 42 0.28 8.93 8.65
CA HIS A 42 0.61 9.85 7.56
C HIS A 42 0.18 9.30 6.19
N ALA A 43 0.17 7.96 6.00
CA ALA A 43 -0.21 7.38 4.72
C ALA A 43 -1.68 7.67 4.36
N VAL A 44 -2.55 7.86 5.37
CA VAL A 44 -3.95 8.29 5.16
C VAL A 44 -4.00 9.64 4.47
N GLN A 45 -3.28 10.64 4.98
CA GLN A 45 -3.25 11.98 4.38
C GLN A 45 -2.68 11.93 2.96
N LEU A 46 -1.53 11.28 2.77
CA LEU A 46 -0.88 11.17 1.46
C LEU A 46 -1.75 10.45 0.43
N SER A 47 -2.58 9.49 0.86
CA SER A 47 -3.53 8.79 0.00
C SER A 47 -4.65 9.72 -0.45
N LYS A 48 -5.23 10.49 0.47
CA LYS A 48 -6.26 11.48 0.15
C LYS A 48 -5.76 12.53 -0.83
N ASP A 49 -4.58 13.10 -0.56
CA ASP A 49 -3.94 14.06 -1.47
C ASP A 49 -3.73 13.43 -2.86
N SER A 50 -3.34 12.16 -2.92
CA SER A 50 -3.12 11.45 -4.17
C SER A 50 -4.42 11.19 -4.95
N ILE A 51 -5.54 10.96 -4.26
CA ILE A 51 -6.86 10.84 -4.88
C ILE A 51 -7.26 12.19 -5.49
N GLU A 52 -7.11 13.28 -4.74
CA GLU A 52 -7.42 14.64 -5.21
C GLU A 52 -6.55 15.08 -6.39
N GLU A 53 -5.29 14.64 -6.40
CA GLU A 53 -4.35 14.84 -7.51
C GLU A 53 -4.64 13.98 -8.75
N GLY A 54 -5.64 13.09 -8.69
CA GLY A 54 -6.08 12.29 -9.84
C GLY A 54 -5.29 11.01 -10.09
N ALA A 55 -4.73 10.37 -9.05
CA ALA A 55 -4.02 9.11 -9.21
C ALA A 55 -4.95 7.96 -9.65
N ASP A 56 -4.58 7.21 -10.69
CA ASP A 56 -5.32 5.98 -11.09
C ASP A 56 -5.02 4.79 -10.18
N ILE A 57 -3.77 4.72 -9.70
CA ILE A 57 -3.26 3.66 -8.83
C ILE A 57 -2.46 4.30 -7.69
N ILE A 58 -2.77 3.92 -6.46
CA ILE A 58 -1.97 4.26 -5.27
C ILE A 58 -1.33 2.98 -4.74
N VAL A 59 0.00 2.95 -4.70
CA VAL A 59 0.79 1.80 -4.27
C VAL A 59 1.24 1.99 -2.83
N ALA A 60 0.78 1.12 -1.93
CA ALA A 60 1.24 1.05 -0.55
C ALA A 60 2.55 0.25 -0.47
N CYS A 61 3.65 0.92 -0.16
CA CYS A 61 4.96 0.31 0.02
C CYS A 61 5.28 0.26 1.53
N GLY A 62 4.99 -0.88 2.16
CA GLY A 62 5.14 -1.02 3.62
C GLY A 62 4.62 -2.35 4.17
N GLY A 63 4.55 -2.44 5.50
CA GLY A 63 3.85 -3.54 6.18
C GLY A 63 2.33 -3.35 6.29
N ASP A 64 1.66 -4.25 7.02
CA ASP A 64 0.20 -4.30 7.15
C ASP A 64 -0.43 -2.98 7.64
N GLY A 65 0.24 -2.24 8.53
CA GLY A 65 -0.24 -0.94 8.98
C GLY A 65 -0.30 0.10 7.85
N THR A 66 0.77 0.21 7.05
CA THR A 66 0.80 1.11 5.88
C THR A 66 -0.23 0.70 4.85
N ILE A 67 -0.33 -0.61 4.58
CA ILE A 67 -1.32 -1.17 3.66
C ILE A 67 -2.73 -0.83 4.14
N ASN A 68 -3.04 -1.00 5.43
CA ASN A 68 -4.34 -0.67 6.00
C ASN A 68 -4.66 0.83 5.91
N GLU A 69 -3.71 1.71 6.23
CA GLU A 69 -3.89 3.17 6.15
C GLU A 69 -4.22 3.63 4.72
N VAL A 70 -3.48 3.13 3.73
CA VAL A 70 -3.72 3.43 2.31
C VAL A 70 -5.06 2.84 1.88
N SER A 71 -5.27 1.54 2.09
CA SER A 71 -6.49 0.84 1.66
C SER A 71 -7.76 1.47 2.23
N SER A 72 -7.73 1.88 3.50
CA SER A 72 -8.86 2.55 4.16
C SER A 72 -9.24 3.85 3.47
N SER A 73 -8.25 4.58 2.95
CA SER A 73 -8.46 5.86 2.25
C SER A 73 -9.04 5.66 0.85
N LEU A 74 -8.88 4.47 0.28
CA LEU A 74 -9.36 4.12 -1.06
C LEU A 74 -10.77 3.53 -1.07
N VAL A 75 -11.33 3.19 0.09
CA VAL A 75 -12.71 2.66 0.17
C VAL A 75 -13.68 3.66 -0.47
N ASN A 76 -14.54 3.17 -1.36
CA ASN A 76 -15.47 3.95 -2.19
C ASN A 76 -14.81 4.92 -3.20
N SER A 77 -13.50 4.84 -3.41
CA SER A 77 -12.81 5.54 -4.50
C SER A 77 -12.75 4.67 -5.76
N LYS A 78 -12.48 5.30 -6.92
CA LYS A 78 -12.17 4.58 -8.17
C LYS A 78 -10.69 4.21 -8.30
N VAL A 79 -9.87 4.61 -7.33
CA VAL A 79 -8.41 4.46 -7.38
C VAL A 79 -8.04 3.04 -6.98
N ALA A 80 -7.25 2.37 -7.81
CA ALA A 80 -6.82 1.02 -7.51
C ALA A 80 -5.72 0.99 -6.45
N LEU A 81 -5.79 0.00 -5.56
CA LEU A 81 -4.73 -0.29 -4.59
C LEU A 81 -3.65 -1.17 -5.24
N GLY A 82 -2.41 -0.68 -5.25
CA GLY A 82 -1.22 -1.50 -5.42
C GLY A 82 -0.59 -1.82 -4.06
N ILE A 83 0.04 -2.98 -3.93
CA ILE A 83 0.76 -3.36 -2.70
C ILE A 83 2.17 -3.80 -3.06
N ILE A 84 3.16 -3.18 -2.41
CA ILE A 84 4.53 -3.67 -2.34
C ILE A 84 4.79 -4.06 -0.87
N PRO A 85 4.74 -5.36 -0.56
CA PRO A 85 4.87 -5.83 0.82
C PRO A 85 6.32 -5.66 1.30
N MET A 86 6.50 -4.95 2.42
CA MET A 86 7.82 -4.67 3.00
C MET A 86 7.87 -4.96 4.51
N GLY A 87 6.75 -5.39 5.12
CA GLY A 87 6.71 -5.82 6.52
C GLY A 87 7.16 -7.27 6.71
N SER A 88 7.10 -7.75 7.95
CA SER A 88 7.37 -9.16 8.30
C SER A 88 6.14 -10.06 8.18
N GLY A 89 4.93 -9.53 8.44
CA GLY A 89 3.66 -10.27 8.39
C GLY A 89 3.02 -10.26 6.99
N ASN A 90 2.70 -9.07 6.48
CA ASN A 90 2.11 -8.83 5.16
C ASN A 90 0.87 -9.72 4.90
N GLY A 91 0.01 -9.86 5.91
CA GLY A 91 -1.13 -10.77 5.91
C GLY A 91 -2.07 -10.56 4.72
N LEU A 92 -2.44 -9.31 4.43
CA LEU A 92 -3.29 -8.99 3.29
C LEU A 92 -2.60 -9.33 1.96
N ALA A 93 -1.34 -8.92 1.80
CA ALA A 93 -0.58 -9.19 0.57
C ALA A 93 -0.47 -10.70 0.30
N ASN A 94 -0.18 -11.49 1.33
CA ASN A 94 -0.10 -12.94 1.25
C ASN A 94 -1.45 -13.57 0.88
N HIS A 95 -2.55 -13.10 1.49
CA HIS A 95 -3.90 -13.58 1.16
C HIS A 95 -4.25 -13.31 -0.31
N LEU A 96 -3.89 -12.13 -0.82
CA LEU A 96 -4.08 -11.74 -2.22
C LEU A 96 -3.03 -12.33 -3.18
N LYS A 97 -2.15 -13.21 -2.69
CA LYS A 97 -1.07 -13.85 -3.46
C LYS A 97 -0.11 -12.85 -4.11
N ILE A 98 0.06 -11.68 -3.50
CA ILE A 98 1.01 -10.66 -3.94
C ILE A 98 2.43 -11.11 -3.52
N PRO A 99 3.37 -11.24 -4.47
CA PRO A 99 4.73 -11.69 -4.17
C PRO A 99 5.48 -10.76 -3.21
N GLN A 100 6.28 -11.33 -2.32
CA GLN A 100 7.24 -10.59 -1.48
C GLN A 100 8.43 -10.04 -2.30
N ASP A 101 8.72 -10.65 -3.45
CA ASP A 101 9.77 -10.17 -4.35
C ASP A 101 9.33 -8.87 -5.03
N LEU A 102 10.13 -7.83 -4.83
CA LEU A 102 9.86 -6.47 -5.32
C LEU A 102 9.65 -6.41 -6.84
N LYS A 103 10.46 -7.13 -7.62
CA LYS A 103 10.34 -7.12 -9.09
C LYS A 103 9.05 -7.78 -9.55
N LYS A 104 8.66 -8.88 -8.90
CA LYS A 104 7.38 -9.55 -9.19
C LYS A 104 6.18 -8.70 -8.77
N ALA A 105 6.23 -8.02 -7.62
CA ALA A 105 5.17 -7.10 -7.20
C ALA A 105 4.99 -5.94 -8.20
N ILE A 106 6.09 -5.35 -8.66
CA ILE A 106 6.06 -4.33 -9.72
C ILE A 106 5.46 -4.86 -11.02
N ALA A 107 5.84 -6.07 -11.43
CA ALA A 107 5.29 -6.67 -12.65
C ALA A 107 3.76 -6.83 -12.56
N LEU A 108 3.21 -7.17 -11.39
CA LEU A 108 1.76 -7.23 -11.19
C LEU A 108 1.10 -5.86 -11.34
N ILE A 109 1.69 -4.81 -10.74
CA ILE A 109 1.18 -3.43 -10.86
C ILE A 109 1.17 -2.99 -12.33
N LYS A 110 2.23 -3.30 -13.09
CA LYS A 110 2.33 -2.96 -14.52
C LYS A 110 1.38 -3.73 -15.42
N ASN A 111 1.01 -4.94 -15.03
CA ASN A 111 0.09 -5.76 -15.82
C ASN A 111 -1.36 -5.30 -15.69
N GLU A 112 -1.67 -4.34 -14.79
CA GLU A 112 -3.01 -3.79 -14.60
C GLU A 112 -4.08 -4.88 -14.39
N SER A 113 -3.71 -5.94 -13.68
CA SER A 113 -4.63 -7.02 -13.31
C SER A 113 -5.32 -6.67 -12.00
N TYR A 114 -6.61 -6.33 -12.10
CA TYR A 114 -7.41 -5.91 -10.96
C TYR A 114 -8.29 -7.03 -10.42
N THR A 115 -8.55 -6.99 -9.13
CA THR A 115 -9.52 -7.87 -8.45
C THR A 115 -10.20 -7.06 -7.36
N PHE A 116 -11.51 -7.24 -7.22
CA PHE A 116 -12.26 -6.66 -6.13
C PHE A 116 -12.07 -7.49 -4.87
N ILE A 117 -11.95 -6.81 -3.73
CA ILE A 117 -11.86 -7.44 -2.41
C ILE A 117 -12.95 -6.85 -1.53
N ASP A 118 -13.49 -7.67 -0.63
CA ASP A 118 -14.38 -7.20 0.40
C ASP A 118 -13.59 -6.44 1.48
N VAL A 119 -14.25 -5.48 2.12
CA VAL A 119 -13.70 -4.73 3.25
C VAL A 119 -14.61 -4.88 4.46
N GLY A 120 -14.02 -5.12 5.62
CA GLY A 120 -14.73 -5.10 6.90
C GLY A 120 -14.76 -3.69 7.47
N GLN A 121 -15.86 -3.32 8.11
CA GLN A 121 -15.99 -2.06 8.84
C GLN A 121 -16.50 -2.33 10.26
N CYS A 122 -15.83 -1.75 11.25
CA CYS A 122 -16.27 -1.73 12.64
C CYS A 122 -16.28 -0.28 13.12
N ASN A 123 -17.47 0.24 13.45
CA ASN A 123 -17.69 1.68 13.65
C ASN A 123 -17.16 2.47 12.44
N ASP A 124 -16.28 3.45 12.66
CA ASP A 124 -15.70 4.29 11.63
C ASP A 124 -14.35 3.75 11.09
N PHE A 125 -13.97 2.51 11.45
CA PHE A 125 -12.68 1.92 11.11
C PHE A 125 -12.81 0.75 10.14
N TYR A 126 -12.07 0.82 9.03
CA TYR A 126 -11.96 -0.26 8.05
C TYR A 126 -10.85 -1.26 8.41
N PHE A 127 -11.07 -2.53 8.10
CA PHE A 127 -10.07 -3.59 8.19
C PHE A 127 -10.14 -4.52 6.98
N PHE A 128 -8.98 -5.05 6.59
CA PHE A 128 -8.81 -5.81 5.34
C PHE A 128 -8.30 -7.24 5.56
N SER A 129 -7.86 -7.58 6.77
CA SER A 129 -7.37 -8.93 7.10
C SER A 129 -8.16 -9.49 8.27
N ASN A 130 -7.94 -8.96 9.46
CA ASN A 130 -8.55 -9.49 10.69
C ASN A 130 -8.93 -8.32 11.60
N CYS A 131 -10.04 -8.48 12.32
CA CYS A 131 -10.43 -7.64 13.45
C CYS A 131 -10.61 -8.55 14.66
N GLY A 132 -10.10 -8.14 15.82
CA GLY A 132 -10.16 -8.91 17.06
C GLY A 132 -10.49 -8.01 18.25
N TRP A 133 -11.16 -8.59 19.23
CA TRP A 133 -11.45 -7.95 20.52
C TRP A 133 -11.22 -8.98 21.63
N GLY A 134 -10.73 -8.54 22.77
CA GLY A 134 -10.43 -9.40 23.90
C GLY A 134 -9.91 -8.61 25.09
N PHE A 135 -9.89 -9.25 26.26
CA PHE A 135 -9.21 -8.73 27.43
C PHE A 135 -7.74 -9.10 27.34
N ASP A 136 -6.85 -8.15 27.62
CA ASP A 136 -5.43 -8.43 27.70
C ASP A 136 -5.17 -9.42 28.84
N SER A 137 -4.27 -10.36 28.63
CA SER A 137 -3.86 -11.27 29.69
C SER A 137 -2.75 -10.60 30.49
N GLU A 138 -2.88 -10.51 31.81
CA GLU A 138 -1.72 -10.21 32.67
C GLU A 138 -0.67 -11.32 32.47
N VAL A 139 0.54 -10.93 32.07
CA VAL A 139 1.71 -11.80 31.94
C VAL A 139 2.63 -11.59 33.13
#